data_AF-A0A3B8W2C3-F1
#
_entry.id   AF-A0A3B8W2C3-F1
#
_cell.length_a   1.000
_cell.length_b   1.000
_cell.length_c   1.000
_cell.angle_alpha   90.00
_cell.angle_beta   90.00
_cell.angle_gamma   90.00
#
_symmetry.space_group_name_H-M   'P 1'
#
loop_
_entity.id
_entity.type
_entity.pdbx_description
1 polymer ?
#
loop_
_entity_poly.entity_id
_entity_poly.type
_entity_poly.pdbx_seq_one_letter_code
_entity_poly.pdbx_strand_id
1 'polypeptide(L)'
;MVPDSLKKEFKTSRGRLVYDGGGIDPDVKLSVEEMAPVAAALVREGLLFDYATHYFYKHPGIAEPRQFSLTENDYQDFVSWMKGKKYQYHTDTERELARLEREAQRDRQTDELKPFLSALEKTLAEKRTHDLMTFRDQIKDLLEQEIAGRYYLEKGNVEASLKNDTELDEAVALLRRPAEMKKILRWPD
;
A
#
# COMPACT_ATOMS: atom_id res chain seq x y z
N MET A 1 -0.29 -13.73 -14.77
CA MET A 1 -1.60 -13.70 -15.47
C MET A 1 -1.39 -14.00 -16.94
N VAL A 2 -2.28 -14.79 -17.56
CA VAL A 2 -2.26 -15.00 -19.02
C VAL A 2 -2.73 -13.70 -19.70
N PRO A 3 -2.01 -13.17 -20.69
CA PRO A 3 -2.45 -12.00 -21.46
C PRO A 3 -3.85 -12.21 -22.05
N ASP A 4 -4.69 -11.17 -22.07
CA ASP A 4 -6.09 -11.26 -22.53
C ASP A 4 -6.22 -11.87 -23.95
N SER A 5 -5.20 -11.68 -24.81
CA SER A 5 -5.14 -12.25 -26.17
C SER A 5 -4.98 -13.77 -26.22
N LEU A 6 -4.58 -14.40 -25.11
CA LEU A 6 -4.37 -15.84 -24.99
C LEU A 6 -5.44 -16.53 -24.13
N LYS A 7 -6.38 -15.77 -23.57
CA LYS A 7 -7.47 -16.32 -22.76
C LYS A 7 -8.54 -16.94 -23.66
N LYS A 8 -8.98 -18.14 -23.30
CA LYS A 8 -10.08 -18.82 -23.98
C LYS A 8 -11.41 -18.39 -23.36
N GLU A 9 -12.36 -18.00 -24.20
CA GLU A 9 -13.71 -17.62 -23.80
C GLU A 9 -14.58 -18.86 -23.57
N PHE A 10 -15.32 -18.84 -22.46
CA PHE A 10 -16.31 -19.83 -22.07
C PHE A 10 -17.62 -19.14 -21.70
N LYS A 11 -18.69 -19.92 -21.62
CA LYS A 11 -20.00 -19.46 -21.18
C LYS A 11 -20.47 -20.26 -19.98
N THR A 12 -20.98 -19.58 -18.96
CA THR A 12 -21.71 -20.24 -17.88
C THR A 12 -22.98 -20.90 -18.43
N SER A 13 -23.62 -21.78 -17.65
CA SER A 13 -24.91 -22.42 -18.02
C SER A 13 -26.03 -21.41 -18.34
N ARG A 14 -25.86 -20.14 -17.93
CA ARG A 14 -26.76 -19.03 -18.20
C ARG A 14 -26.13 -17.95 -19.08
N GLY A 15 -25.21 -18.31 -19.97
CA GLY A 15 -24.75 -17.46 -21.06
C GLY A 15 -23.74 -16.35 -20.72
N ARG A 16 -23.46 -16.08 -19.43
CA ARG A 16 -22.41 -15.11 -19.03
C ARG A 16 -21.05 -15.54 -19.57
N LEU A 17 -20.38 -14.62 -20.27
CA LEU A 17 -19.00 -14.81 -20.74
C LEU A 17 -18.05 -14.87 -19.55
N VAL A 18 -17.17 -15.87 -19.54
CA VAL A 18 -16.10 -16.03 -18.57
C VAL A 18 -14.83 -16.44 -19.32
N TYR A 19 -13.68 -16.06 -18.80
CA TYR A 19 -12.39 -16.33 -19.42
C TYR A 19 -11.60 -17.31 -18.57
N ASP A 20 -10.91 -18.25 -19.21
CA ASP A 20 -10.01 -19.18 -18.52
C ASP A 20 -8.66 -18.52 -18.16
N GLY A 21 -7.95 -19.10 -17.19
CA GLY A 21 -6.53 -18.81 -16.95
C GLY A 21 -6.19 -17.71 -15.94
N GLY A 22 -6.93 -17.55 -14.83
CA GLY A 22 -6.42 -16.66 -13.77
C GLY A 22 -7.23 -16.41 -12.50
N GLY A 23 -8.52 -16.78 -12.42
CA GLY A 23 -9.37 -16.50 -11.25
C GLY A 23 -10.70 -15.85 -11.63
N ILE A 24 -11.36 -15.18 -10.67
CA ILE A 24 -12.58 -14.40 -10.90
C ILE A 24 -12.18 -12.96 -11.21
N ASP A 25 -12.49 -12.49 -12.44
CA ASP A 25 -12.37 -11.07 -12.78
C ASP A 25 -13.50 -10.28 -12.07
N PRO A 26 -13.19 -9.14 -11.43
CA PRO A 26 -14.20 -8.37 -10.73
C PRO A 26 -15.13 -7.65 -11.73
N ASP A 27 -16.42 -7.60 -11.40
CA ASP A 27 -17.42 -6.89 -12.20
C ASP A 27 -17.21 -5.36 -12.16
N VAL A 28 -16.57 -4.86 -11.11
CA VAL A 28 -16.12 -3.47 -10.95
C VAL A 28 -14.62 -3.49 -10.65
N LYS A 29 -13.80 -2.95 -11.56
CA LYS A 29 -12.35 -2.83 -11.37
C LYS A 29 -12.05 -1.55 -10.61
N LEU A 30 -11.41 -1.68 -9.46
CA LEU A 30 -10.83 -0.58 -8.71
C LEU A 30 -9.32 -0.52 -8.95
N SER A 31 -8.78 0.69 -8.91
CA SER A 31 -7.32 0.85 -8.86
C SER A 31 -6.85 0.46 -7.47
N VAL A 32 -5.99 -0.54 -7.38
CA VAL A 32 -5.35 -0.90 -6.12
C VAL A 32 -4.29 0.15 -5.83
N GLU A 33 -4.38 0.82 -4.68
CA GLU A 33 -3.29 1.64 -4.20
C GLU A 33 -2.18 0.71 -3.70
N GLU A 34 -1.02 0.73 -4.36
CA GLU A 34 0.12 -0.06 -3.93
C GLU A 34 0.71 0.50 -2.64
N MET A 35 1.04 -0.40 -1.71
CA MET A 35 1.76 -0.01 -0.50
C MET A 35 3.15 0.51 -0.87
N ALA A 36 3.45 1.73 -0.43
CA ALA A 36 4.75 2.35 -0.67
C ALA A 36 5.86 1.48 -0.04
N PRO A 37 7.02 1.33 -0.71
CA PRO A 37 8.13 0.53 -0.19
C PRO A 37 8.59 0.93 1.22
N VAL A 38 8.50 2.22 1.56
CA VAL A 38 8.79 2.72 2.90
C VAL A 38 7.77 2.21 3.93
N ALA A 39 6.47 2.30 3.63
CA ALA A 39 5.40 1.85 4.54
C ALA A 39 5.50 0.34 4.79
N ALA A 40 5.72 -0.44 3.72
CA ALA A 40 5.95 -1.88 3.80
C ALA A 40 7.17 -2.23 4.67
N ALA A 41 8.24 -1.42 4.61
CA ALA A 41 9.40 -1.58 5.48
C ALA A 41 9.05 -1.33 6.95
N LEU A 42 8.33 -0.23 7.24
CA LEU A 42 7.96 0.11 8.61
C LEU A 42 7.09 -0.97 9.26
N VAL A 43 6.17 -1.57 8.50
CA VAL A 43 5.37 -2.72 8.95
C VAL A 43 6.25 -3.94 9.19
N ARG A 44 7.08 -4.31 8.21
CA ARG A 44 7.93 -5.51 8.28
C ARG A 44 8.94 -5.45 9.43
N GLU A 45 9.52 -4.28 9.68
CA GLU A 45 10.45 -4.05 10.79
C GLU A 45 9.73 -3.85 12.14
N GLY A 46 8.39 -3.89 12.18
CA GLY A 46 7.59 -3.74 13.40
C GLY A 46 7.58 -2.31 13.98
N LEU A 47 8.05 -1.32 13.23
CA LEU A 47 8.22 0.05 13.74
C LEU A 47 6.89 0.76 13.97
N LEU A 48 5.85 0.44 13.18
CA LEU A 48 4.51 0.97 13.40
C LEU A 48 3.89 0.40 14.69
N PHE A 49 4.03 -0.91 14.91
CA PHE A 49 3.60 -1.61 16.12
C PHE A 49 4.32 -1.10 17.38
N ASP A 50 5.64 -0.94 17.30
CA ASP A 50 6.46 -0.40 18.38
C ASP A 50 6.06 1.04 18.72
N TYR A 51 5.83 1.87 17.70
CA TYR A 51 5.36 3.23 17.92
C TYR A 51 3.95 3.26 18.53
N ALA A 52 3.04 2.39 18.11
CA ALA A 52 1.72 2.29 18.71
C ALA A 52 1.79 2.00 20.22
N THR A 53 2.73 1.15 20.64
CA THR A 53 3.01 0.90 22.05
C THR A 53 3.58 2.14 22.75
N HIS A 54 4.51 2.85 22.12
CA HIS A 54 5.05 4.10 22.64
C HIS A 54 3.96 5.20 22.77
N TYR A 55 3.06 5.29 21.80
CA TYR A 55 1.93 6.22 21.80
C TYR A 55 0.96 5.91 22.94
N PHE A 56 0.65 4.63 23.16
CA PHE A 56 -0.21 4.15 24.25
C PHE A 56 0.28 4.58 25.64
N TYR A 57 1.59 4.52 25.91
CA TYR A 57 2.10 4.95 27.21
C TYR A 57 2.08 6.47 27.42
N LYS A 58 1.96 7.26 26.35
CA LYS A 58 1.86 8.72 26.42
C LYS A 58 0.43 9.25 26.45
N HIS A 59 -0.52 8.46 25.97
CA HIS A 59 -1.92 8.85 25.84
C HIS A 59 -2.78 7.90 26.66
N PRO A 60 -3.47 8.36 27.72
CA PRO A 60 -4.30 7.48 28.54
C PRO A 60 -5.47 6.83 27.79
N GLY A 61 -5.88 7.41 26.66
CA GLY A 61 -6.96 6.93 25.83
C GLY A 61 -7.03 7.69 24.50
N ILE A 62 -7.83 7.16 23.59
CA ILE A 62 -8.11 7.74 22.28
C ILE A 62 -9.64 7.75 22.03
N ALA A 63 -10.06 8.39 20.95
CA ALA A 63 -11.44 8.27 20.47
C ALA A 63 -11.74 6.84 20.00
N GLU A 64 -13.03 6.56 19.76
CA GLU A 64 -13.43 5.28 19.16
C GLU A 64 -12.70 5.04 17.83
N PRO A 65 -12.32 3.78 17.51
CA PRO A 65 -11.47 3.46 16.36
C PRO A 65 -11.89 4.11 15.04
N ARG A 66 -13.19 4.15 14.73
CA ARG A 66 -13.74 4.74 13.50
C ARG A 66 -13.56 6.26 13.40
N GLN A 67 -13.41 6.92 14.53
CA GLN A 67 -13.31 8.38 14.64
C GLN A 67 -11.89 8.83 15.01
N PHE A 68 -11.04 7.89 15.44
CA PHE A 68 -9.66 8.19 15.78
C PHE A 68 -8.91 8.69 14.54
N SER A 69 -8.13 9.75 14.74
CA SER A 69 -7.15 10.17 13.75
C SER A 69 -5.97 10.84 14.44
N LEU A 70 -4.78 10.57 13.93
CA LEU A 70 -3.56 11.24 14.37
C LEU A 70 -3.60 12.70 13.93
N THR A 71 -3.28 13.59 14.85
CA THR A 71 -3.06 15.00 14.52
C THR A 71 -1.75 15.17 13.75
N GLU A 72 -1.53 16.36 13.17
CA GLU A 72 -0.23 16.69 12.58
C GLU A 72 0.90 16.53 13.60
N ASN A 73 0.67 17.00 14.84
CA ASN A 73 1.65 16.93 15.90
C ASN A 73 1.99 15.48 16.26
N ASP A 74 0.99 14.60 16.36
CA ASP A 74 1.23 13.17 16.63
C ASP A 74 2.08 12.50 15.53
N TYR A 75 1.89 12.92 14.27
CA TYR A 75 2.68 12.42 13.16
C TYR A 75 4.12 12.95 13.20
N GLN A 76 4.31 14.23 13.53
CA GLN A 76 5.67 14.79 13.70
C GLN A 76 6.41 14.15 14.89
N ASP A 77 5.70 13.76 15.93
CA ASP A 77 6.24 12.96 17.04
C ASP A 77 6.69 11.58 16.57
N PHE A 78 5.93 10.94 15.67
CA PHE A 78 6.34 9.69 15.02
C PHE A 78 7.61 9.87 14.19
N VAL A 79 7.65 10.88 13.32
CA VAL A 79 8.84 11.20 12.50
C VAL A 79 10.06 11.47 13.38
N SER A 80 9.87 12.11 14.53
CA SER A 80 10.93 12.35 15.50
C SER A 80 11.37 11.07 16.21
N TRP A 81 10.43 10.20 16.60
CA TRP A 81 10.72 8.90 17.20
C TRP A 81 11.46 7.95 16.24
N MET A 82 11.24 8.11 14.93
CA MET A 82 11.93 7.35 13.88
C MET A 82 13.42 7.72 13.73
N LYS A 83 13.87 8.87 14.27
CA LYS A 83 15.29 9.26 14.20
C LYS A 83 16.16 8.24 14.92
N GLY A 84 17.13 7.67 14.20
CA GLY A 84 18.03 6.64 14.71
C GLY A 84 17.47 5.21 14.67
N LYS A 85 16.23 5.01 14.22
CA LYS A 85 15.69 3.69 13.90
C LYS A 85 16.29 3.19 12.60
N LYS A 86 16.54 1.88 12.52
CA LYS A 86 17.06 1.23 11.31
C LYS A 86 15.91 0.54 10.60
N TYR A 87 15.73 0.88 9.33
CA TYR A 87 14.82 0.20 8.42
C TYR A 87 15.43 0.28 7.02
N GLN A 88 15.23 -0.77 6.23
CA GLN A 88 15.77 -0.86 4.88
C GLN A 88 14.65 -1.23 3.91
N TYR A 89 14.72 -0.66 2.72
CA TYR A 89 13.86 -1.02 1.61
C TYR A 89 14.60 -0.75 0.32
N HIS A 90 14.03 -1.23 -0.78
CA HIS A 90 14.46 -0.82 -2.11
C HIS A 90 13.19 -0.61 -2.91
N THR A 91 13.15 0.47 -3.67
CA THR A 91 12.17 0.70 -4.73
C THR A 91 12.48 -0.20 -5.92
N ASP A 92 11.51 -0.41 -6.82
CA ASP A 92 11.79 -1.12 -8.07
C ASP A 92 12.84 -0.40 -8.90
N THR A 93 12.82 0.94 -8.91
CA THR A 93 13.85 1.73 -9.58
C THR A 93 15.25 1.45 -9.04
N GLU A 94 15.43 1.32 -7.73
CA GLU A 94 16.72 0.96 -7.13
C GLU A 94 17.13 -0.48 -7.45
N ARG A 95 16.17 -1.42 -7.52
CA ARG A 95 16.43 -2.79 -7.96
C ARG A 95 16.92 -2.83 -9.40
N GLU A 96 16.28 -2.07 -10.28
CA GLU A 96 16.68 -1.96 -11.69
C GLU A 96 18.01 -1.24 -11.86
N LEU A 97 18.31 -0.24 -11.03
CA LEU A 97 19.62 0.42 -11.03
C LEU A 97 20.74 -0.56 -10.63
N ALA A 98 20.55 -1.31 -9.55
CA ALA A 98 21.49 -2.36 -9.14
C ALA A 98 21.60 -3.50 -10.16
N ARG A 99 20.54 -3.76 -10.94
CA ARG A 99 20.58 -4.69 -12.07
C ARG A 99 21.44 -4.13 -13.20
N LEU A 100 21.23 -2.88 -13.59
CA LEU A 100 21.99 -2.18 -14.63
C LEU A 100 23.49 -2.10 -14.29
N GLU A 101 23.84 -1.79 -13.03
CA GLU A 101 25.24 -1.75 -12.60
C GLU A 101 25.96 -3.09 -12.79
N ARG A 102 25.29 -4.20 -12.44
CA ARG A 102 25.83 -5.56 -12.64
C ARG A 102 26.01 -5.90 -14.12
N GLU A 103 25.09 -5.44 -14.98
CA GLU A 103 25.20 -5.64 -16.43
C GLU A 103 26.34 -4.81 -17.02
N ALA A 104 26.47 -3.55 -16.63
CA ALA A 104 27.59 -2.69 -17.03
C ALA A 104 28.95 -3.29 -16.63
N GLN A 105 29.04 -3.91 -15.45
CA GLN A 105 30.25 -4.61 -15.01
C GLN A 105 30.56 -5.82 -15.88
N ARG A 106 29.55 -6.63 -16.22
CA ARG A 106 29.70 -7.79 -17.11
C ARG A 106 30.15 -7.37 -18.52
N ASP A 107 29.60 -6.26 -19.01
CA ASP A 107 29.83 -5.77 -20.37
C ASP A 107 31.07 -4.85 -20.46
N ARG A 108 31.79 -4.69 -19.34
CA ARG A 108 33.02 -3.88 -19.18
C ARG A 108 32.84 -2.39 -19.52
N GLN A 109 31.64 -1.86 -19.26
CA GLN A 109 31.26 -0.46 -19.45
C GLN A 109 31.26 0.36 -18.14
N THR A 110 31.77 -0.21 -17.05
CA THR A 110 31.71 0.41 -15.71
C THR A 110 32.32 1.80 -15.69
N ASP A 111 33.49 2.00 -16.30
CA ASP A 111 34.21 3.29 -16.20
C ASP A 111 33.43 4.44 -16.86
N GLU A 112 32.74 4.17 -17.97
CA GLU A 112 31.92 5.15 -18.69
C GLU A 112 30.61 5.45 -17.95
N LEU A 113 29.97 4.41 -17.39
CA LEU A 113 28.63 4.52 -16.79
C LEU A 113 28.64 4.92 -15.31
N LYS A 114 29.73 4.66 -14.58
CA LYS A 114 29.87 4.94 -13.15
C LYS A 114 29.42 6.35 -12.73
N PRO A 115 29.85 7.46 -13.38
CA PRO A 115 29.42 8.79 -12.94
C PRO A 115 27.89 8.98 -13.05
N PHE A 116 27.24 8.37 -14.04
CA PHE A 116 25.79 8.45 -14.22
C PHE A 116 25.05 7.59 -13.18
N LEU A 117 25.53 6.36 -12.95
CA LEU A 117 24.95 5.46 -11.96
C LEU A 117 25.02 6.06 -10.55
N SER A 118 26.20 6.56 -10.15
CA SER A 118 26.37 7.21 -8.85
C SER A 118 25.54 8.49 -8.67
N ALA A 119 25.35 9.26 -9.75
CA ALA A 119 24.46 10.43 -9.71
C ALA A 119 22.99 10.02 -9.47
N LEU A 120 22.54 8.92 -10.10
CA LEU A 120 21.20 8.40 -9.92
C LEU A 120 21.01 7.82 -8.51
N GLU A 121 21.97 7.03 -8.02
CA GLU A 121 21.98 6.52 -6.64
C GLU A 121 21.86 7.64 -5.61
N LYS A 122 22.64 8.71 -5.78
CA LYS A 122 22.59 9.87 -4.89
C LYS A 122 21.22 10.54 -4.91
N THR A 123 20.63 10.72 -6.10
CA THR A 123 19.30 11.32 -6.25
C THR A 123 18.22 10.47 -5.58
N LEU A 124 18.29 9.15 -5.73
CA LEU A 124 17.36 8.22 -5.08
C LEU A 124 17.54 8.24 -3.56
N ALA A 125 18.78 8.24 -3.05
CA ALA A 125 19.06 8.34 -1.62
C ALA A 125 18.54 9.65 -1.01
N GLU A 126 18.69 10.78 -1.71
CA GLU A 126 18.14 12.08 -1.27
C GLU A 126 16.61 12.06 -1.20
N LYS A 127 15.93 11.48 -2.19
CA LYS A 127 14.46 11.32 -2.15
C LYS A 127 14.00 10.54 -0.93
N ARG A 128 14.71 9.46 -0.58
CA ARG A 128 14.37 8.59 0.56
C ARG A 128 14.33 9.31 1.89
N THR A 129 15.13 10.36 2.06
CA THR A 129 15.11 11.19 3.29
C THR A 129 13.76 11.88 3.52
N HIS A 130 12.95 12.03 2.47
CA HIS A 130 11.64 12.66 2.53
C HIS A 130 10.49 11.66 2.48
N ASP A 131 10.74 10.35 2.34
CA ASP A 131 9.69 9.35 2.11
C ASP A 131 8.68 9.26 3.26
N LEU A 132 9.11 9.47 4.51
CA LEU A 132 8.19 9.55 5.65
C LEU A 132 7.21 10.74 5.53
N MET A 133 7.57 11.79 4.81
CA MET A 133 6.67 12.92 4.56
C MET A 133 5.88 12.72 3.27
N THR A 134 6.52 12.22 2.22
CA THR A 134 5.88 11.97 0.91
C THR A 134 4.74 10.97 1.03
N PHE A 135 4.93 9.88 1.79
CA PHE A 135 3.94 8.82 1.98
C PHE A 135 3.22 8.95 3.32
N ARG A 136 3.11 10.17 3.83
CA ARG A 136 2.54 10.46 5.15
C ARG A 136 1.16 9.87 5.34
N ASP A 137 0.25 10.06 4.38
CA ASP A 137 -1.14 9.67 4.56
C ASP A 137 -1.28 8.14 4.70
N GLN A 138 -0.59 7.38 3.85
CA GLN A 138 -0.56 5.92 3.94
C GLN A 138 0.10 5.41 5.24
N ILE A 139 1.22 6.02 5.67
CA ILE A 139 1.89 5.64 6.92
C ILE A 139 1.00 5.99 8.12
N LYS A 140 0.34 7.14 8.07
CA LYS A 140 -0.58 7.61 9.11
C LYS A 140 -1.76 6.65 9.26
N ASP A 141 -2.35 6.20 8.16
CA ASP A 141 -3.47 5.25 8.19
C ASP A 141 -3.05 3.91 8.84
N LEU A 142 -1.88 3.40 8.49
CA LEU A 142 -1.33 2.19 9.11
C LEU A 142 -1.02 2.41 10.61
N LEU A 143 -0.50 3.58 10.99
CA LEU A 143 -0.30 3.93 12.40
C LEU A 143 -1.61 4.03 13.17
N GLU A 144 -2.65 4.63 12.59
CA GLU A 144 -3.98 4.71 13.21
C GLU A 144 -4.55 3.31 13.48
N GLN A 145 -4.35 2.36 12.55
CA GLN A 145 -4.74 0.96 12.70
C GLN A 145 -3.96 0.26 13.83
N GLU A 146 -2.64 0.42 13.89
CA GLU A 146 -1.80 -0.16 14.94
C GLU A 146 -2.13 0.43 16.32
N ILE A 147 -2.33 1.74 16.39
CA ILE A 147 -2.69 2.44 17.63
C ILE A 147 -4.08 2.00 18.09
N ALA A 148 -5.09 2.02 17.23
CA ALA A 148 -6.43 1.53 17.58
C ALA A 148 -6.40 0.06 18.01
N GLY A 149 -5.58 -0.76 17.34
CA GLY A 149 -5.31 -2.14 17.71
C GLY A 149 -4.73 -2.28 19.11
N ARG A 150 -3.90 -1.32 19.55
CA ARG A 150 -3.32 -1.33 20.89
C ARG A 150 -4.34 -1.04 22.00
N TYR A 151 -5.33 -0.17 21.76
CA TYR A 151 -6.36 0.18 22.76
C TYR A 151 -7.57 -0.76 22.74
N TYR A 152 -8.00 -1.19 21.56
CA TYR A 152 -9.27 -1.91 21.36
C TYR A 152 -9.07 -3.30 20.74
N LEU A 153 -7.83 -3.80 20.74
CA LEU A 153 -7.45 -5.11 20.20
C LEU A 153 -7.79 -5.22 18.70
N GLU A 154 -7.89 -6.44 18.19
CA GLU A 154 -8.19 -6.73 16.78
C GLU A 154 -9.41 -5.97 16.25
N LYS A 155 -10.46 -5.84 17.06
CA LYS A 155 -11.66 -5.06 16.69
C LYS A 155 -11.32 -3.60 16.41
N GLY A 156 -10.44 -2.99 17.20
CA GLY A 156 -9.97 -1.63 16.97
C GLY A 156 -9.23 -1.46 15.66
N ASN A 157 -8.31 -2.40 15.38
CA ASN A 157 -7.53 -2.38 14.17
C ASN A 157 -8.43 -2.46 12.93
N VAL A 158 -9.36 -3.42 12.90
CA VAL A 158 -10.33 -3.59 11.81
C VAL A 158 -11.22 -2.36 11.66
N GLU A 159 -11.75 -1.81 12.75
CA GLU A 159 -12.62 -0.64 12.64
C GLU A 159 -11.89 0.62 12.14
N ALA A 160 -10.61 0.78 12.50
CA ALA A 160 -9.78 1.86 11.97
C ALA A 160 -9.40 1.64 10.50
N SER A 161 -9.20 0.40 10.05
CA SER A 161 -8.82 0.11 8.66
C SER A 161 -9.93 0.43 7.65
N LEU A 162 -11.20 0.34 8.08
CA LEU A 162 -12.37 0.59 7.22
C LEU A 162 -12.64 2.08 6.97
N LYS A 163 -11.96 2.99 7.68
CA LYS A 163 -12.23 4.43 7.62
C LYS A 163 -11.89 5.06 6.26
N ASN A 164 -10.80 4.61 5.63
CA ASN A 164 -10.31 5.09 4.33
C ASN A 164 -10.31 3.96 3.29
N ASP A 165 -11.17 2.95 3.47
CA ASP A 165 -11.24 1.79 2.59
C ASP A 165 -12.03 2.14 1.30
N THR A 166 -11.29 2.34 0.22
CA THR A 166 -11.87 2.68 -1.09
C THR A 166 -12.71 1.56 -1.69
N GLU A 167 -12.43 0.29 -1.35
CA GLU A 167 -13.22 -0.85 -1.79
C GLU A 167 -14.56 -0.87 -1.07
N LEU A 168 -14.56 -0.58 0.24
CA LEU A 168 -15.78 -0.45 1.02
C LEU A 168 -16.63 0.73 0.53
N ASP A 169 -16.01 1.87 0.25
CA ASP A 169 -16.71 3.05 -0.26
C ASP A 169 -17.40 2.76 -1.60
N GLU A 170 -16.71 2.12 -2.55
CA GLU A 170 -17.31 1.74 -3.83
C GLU A 170 -18.39 0.67 -3.64
N ALA A 171 -18.20 -0.30 -2.73
CA ALA A 171 -19.21 -1.31 -2.44
C ALA A 171 -20.50 -0.67 -1.90
N VAL A 172 -20.39 0.27 -0.96
CA VAL A 172 -21.53 1.03 -0.41
C VAL A 172 -22.16 1.91 -1.50
N ALA A 173 -21.35 2.56 -2.35
CA ALA A 173 -21.84 3.37 -3.45
C ALA A 173 -22.63 2.53 -4.46
N LEU A 174 -22.13 1.34 -4.83
CA LEU A 174 -22.78 0.42 -5.75
C LEU A 174 -24.11 -0.11 -5.19
N LEU A 175 -24.15 -0.46 -3.89
CA LEU A 175 -25.38 -0.88 -3.21
C LEU A 175 -26.47 0.19 -3.23
N ARG A 176 -26.09 1.47 -3.28
CA ARG A 176 -27.02 2.61 -3.40
C ARG A 176 -27.47 2.88 -4.84
N ARG A 177 -26.94 2.16 -5.83
CA ARG A 177 -27.28 2.28 -7.27
C ARG A 177 -27.96 1.00 -7.76
N PRO A 178 -29.24 0.77 -7.43
CA PRO A 178 -29.93 -0.50 -7.71
C PRO A 178 -30.01 -0.83 -9.21
N ALA A 179 -29.96 0.15 -10.11
CA ALA A 179 -29.92 -0.08 -11.55
C ALA A 179 -28.58 -0.69 -12.01
N GLU A 180 -27.45 -0.17 -11.50
CA GLU A 180 -26.11 -0.70 -11.77
C GLU A 180 -25.94 -2.10 -11.16
N MET A 181 -26.37 -2.27 -9.91
CA MET A 181 -26.37 -3.58 -9.25
C MET A 181 -27.21 -4.59 -10.02
N LYS A 182 -28.43 -4.22 -10.46
CA LYS A 182 -29.24 -5.11 -11.30
C LYS A 182 -28.55 -5.43 -12.61
N LYS A 183 -27.80 -4.52 -13.22
CA LYS A 183 -27.04 -4.79 -14.46
C LYS A 183 -25.91 -5.80 -14.22
N ILE A 184 -25.20 -5.68 -13.10
CA ILE A 184 -24.14 -6.63 -12.70
C ILE A 184 -24.73 -8.02 -12.39
N LEU A 185 -25.86 -8.04 -11.68
CA LEU A 185 -26.55 -9.28 -11.30
C LEU A 185 -27.44 -9.84 -12.42
N ARG A 186 -27.65 -9.11 -13.51
CA ARG A 186 -28.53 -9.52 -14.62
C ARG A 186 -27.87 -10.66 -15.39
N TRP A 187 -28.60 -11.76 -15.51
CA TRP A 187 -28.25 -12.82 -16.44
C TRP A 187 -28.48 -12.35 -17.88
N PRO A 188 -27.59 -12.70 -18.82
CA PRO A 188 -27.90 -12.54 -20.23
C PRO A 188 -29.09 -13.43 -20.59
N ASP A 189 -30.03 -12.87 -21.35
CA ASP A 189 -31.23 -13.56 -21.84
C ASP A 189 -30.89 -14.64 -22.88
#